data_AF-A0A7V9SZU6-F1
#
_entry.id   AF-A0A7V9SZU6-F1
#
_cell.length_a   1.000
_cell.length_b   1.000
_cell.length_c   1.000
_cell.angle_alpha   90.00
_cell.angle_beta   90.00
_cell.angle_gamma   90.00
#
_symmetry.space_group_name_H-M   'P 1'
#
loop_
_entity.id
_entity.type
_entity.pdbx_description
1 polymer ?
#
loop_
_entity_poly.entity_id
_entity_poly.type
_entity_poly.pdbx_seq_one_letter_code
_entity_poly.pdbx_strand_id
1 'polypeptide(L)'
;LRSWQADGGARHLAYAADLAALVDAFTRLYELTGEAGWLAEATGTAEALLDLFEDTGGGGLWTTGHDAEALVARQKDLFDNATPSANSSGALALARLATLTGEERFSAAAERIVRLLAGPAGSHPTAFAHLLAAVDLLVGPSSEVVVSGERPDLVDAVHRRFLPRTVLAWGEPVPGSPLWEGRTDGRAYVCEAYACRQPVDTVDDLVTQLDAPG
;
A
#
# COMPACT_ATOMS: atom_id res chain seq x y z
N LEU A 1 15.57 6.28 16.87
CA LEU A 1 14.68 5.12 17.16
C LEU A 1 13.38 5.62 17.75
N ARG A 2 12.22 5.23 17.20
CA ARG A 2 10.88 5.62 17.71
C ARG A 2 10.38 4.56 18.70
N SER A 3 9.78 4.96 19.81
CA SER A 3 9.20 4.05 20.83
C SER A 3 7.85 4.60 21.30
N TRP A 4 6.87 3.72 21.49
CA TRP A 4 5.59 4.07 22.11
C TRP A 4 5.72 4.30 23.63
N GLN A 5 6.68 3.65 24.30
CA GLN A 5 6.99 3.93 25.70
C GLN A 5 8.07 5.00 25.82
N ALA A 6 7.67 6.18 26.31
CA ALA A 6 8.54 7.31 26.54
C ALA A 6 9.68 6.97 27.52
N ASP A 7 9.39 6.25 28.59
CA ASP A 7 10.37 5.93 29.65
C ASP A 7 11.24 4.71 29.32
N GLY A 8 10.74 3.80 28.49
CA GLY A 8 11.42 2.54 28.16
C GLY A 8 12.45 2.67 27.05
N GLY A 9 12.24 3.63 26.14
CA GLY A 9 13.03 3.80 24.91
C GLY A 9 12.93 2.60 23.96
N ALA A 10 13.33 2.80 22.71
CA ALA A 10 13.49 1.69 21.78
C ALA A 10 14.84 1.03 22.04
N ARG A 11 14.82 -0.26 22.37
CA ARG A 11 16.02 -1.05 22.73
C ARG A 11 16.56 -1.90 21.58
N HIS A 12 15.76 -2.05 20.52
CA HIS A 12 16.09 -2.84 19.34
C HIS A 12 15.81 -2.00 18.09
N LEU A 13 16.61 -2.24 17.05
CA LEU A 13 16.34 -1.71 15.71
C LEU A 13 15.07 -2.37 15.17
N ALA A 14 14.38 -1.67 14.26
CA ALA A 14 13.25 -2.26 13.55
C ALA A 14 13.72 -3.37 12.61
N TYR A 15 12.86 -4.36 12.41
CA TYR A 15 12.97 -5.33 11.32
C TYR A 15 12.17 -4.85 10.11
N ALA A 16 12.43 -5.42 8.93
CA ALA A 16 11.67 -5.08 7.72
C ALA A 16 10.17 -5.30 7.90
N ALA A 17 9.78 -6.32 8.66
CA ALA A 17 8.37 -6.62 8.94
C ALA A 17 7.69 -5.46 9.69
N ASP A 18 8.40 -4.80 10.62
CA ASP A 18 7.84 -3.68 11.39
C ASP A 18 7.55 -2.48 10.48
N LEU A 19 8.50 -2.12 9.61
CA LEU A 19 8.31 -0.99 8.71
C LEU A 19 7.30 -1.33 7.60
N ALA A 20 7.32 -2.54 7.04
CA ALA A 20 6.33 -2.97 6.06
C ALA A 20 4.90 -2.91 6.61
N ALA A 21 4.71 -3.37 7.86
CA ALA A 21 3.42 -3.27 8.54
C ALA A 21 3.01 -1.82 8.82
N LEU A 22 3.96 -0.94 9.16
CA LEU A 22 3.68 0.49 9.35
C LEU A 22 3.28 1.17 8.04
N VAL A 23 3.92 0.86 6.91
CA VAL A 23 3.51 1.40 5.60
C VAL A 23 2.08 0.99 5.29
N ASP A 24 1.73 -0.31 5.43
CA ASP A 24 0.34 -0.76 5.23
C ASP A 24 -0.60 -0.01 6.18
N ALA A 25 -0.33 0.01 7.49
CA ALA A 25 -1.16 0.68 8.48
C ALA A 25 -1.37 2.17 8.17
N PHE A 26 -0.33 2.91 7.79
CA PHE A 26 -0.45 4.33 7.47
C PHE A 26 -1.22 4.57 6.16
N THR A 27 -1.04 3.74 5.12
CA THR A 27 -1.89 3.82 3.93
C THR A 27 -3.36 3.54 4.26
N ARG A 28 -3.65 2.56 5.12
CA ARG A 28 -5.02 2.26 5.56
C ARG A 28 -5.61 3.37 6.43
N LEU A 29 -4.81 4.01 7.28
CA LEU A 29 -5.26 5.16 8.07
C LEU A 29 -5.59 6.34 7.18
N TYR A 30 -4.81 6.62 6.13
CA TYR A 30 -5.18 7.60 5.12
C TYR A 30 -6.51 7.25 4.45
N GLU A 31 -6.68 6.00 3.95
CA GLU A 31 -7.94 5.57 3.33
C GLU A 31 -9.15 5.65 4.27
N LEU A 32 -8.93 5.49 5.58
CA LEU A 32 -9.96 5.53 6.62
C LEU A 32 -10.31 6.94 7.09
N THR A 33 -9.37 7.88 7.08
CA THR A 33 -9.52 9.20 7.73
C THR A 33 -9.51 10.37 6.74
N GLY A 34 -8.91 10.18 5.58
CA GLY A 34 -8.67 11.25 4.60
C GLY A 34 -7.63 12.29 5.03
N GLU A 35 -6.86 12.04 6.11
CA GLU A 35 -5.83 12.98 6.58
C GLU A 35 -4.50 12.73 5.85
N ALA A 36 -4.00 13.74 5.13
CA ALA A 36 -2.79 13.62 4.31
C ALA A 36 -1.53 13.34 5.13
N GLY A 37 -1.55 13.67 6.43
CA GLY A 37 -0.46 13.35 7.37
C GLY A 37 -0.13 11.86 7.45
N TRP A 38 -1.13 10.98 7.36
CA TRP A 38 -0.88 9.53 7.35
C TRP A 38 -0.16 9.08 6.09
N LEU A 39 -0.50 9.68 4.93
CA LEU A 39 0.20 9.36 3.69
C LEU A 39 1.65 9.86 3.73
N ALA A 40 1.92 11.01 4.35
CA ALA A 40 3.28 11.50 4.56
C ALA A 40 4.11 10.56 5.46
N GLU A 41 3.53 10.04 6.56
CA GLU A 41 4.18 9.04 7.40
C GLU A 41 4.38 7.71 6.64
N ALA A 42 3.43 7.29 5.80
CA ALA A 42 3.57 6.12 4.94
C ALA A 42 4.75 6.26 3.97
N THR A 43 4.85 7.39 3.26
CA THR A 43 5.96 7.70 2.34
C THR A 43 7.30 7.68 3.07
N GLY A 44 7.45 8.41 4.18
CA GLY A 44 8.71 8.44 4.93
C GLY A 44 9.10 7.08 5.52
N THR A 45 8.12 6.27 5.92
CA THR A 45 8.35 4.91 6.40
C THR A 45 8.77 3.97 5.26
N ALA A 46 8.16 4.10 4.09
CA ALA A 46 8.52 3.32 2.91
C ALA A 46 9.93 3.67 2.41
N GLU A 47 10.32 4.94 2.45
CA GLU A 47 11.70 5.35 2.16
C GLU A 47 12.70 4.69 3.11
N ALA A 48 12.44 4.71 4.41
CA ALA A 48 13.28 4.04 5.40
C ALA A 48 13.30 2.51 5.22
N LEU A 49 12.17 1.91 4.85
CA LEU A 49 12.08 0.47 4.54
C LEU A 49 12.99 0.10 3.36
N LEU A 50 12.93 0.88 2.28
CA LEU A 50 13.74 0.60 1.10
C LEU A 50 15.23 0.88 1.35
N ASP A 51 15.56 1.99 2.02
CA ASP A 51 16.95 2.33 2.36
C ASP A 51 17.63 1.24 3.20
N LEU A 52 16.98 0.83 4.29
CA LEU A 52 17.59 -0.08 5.26
C LEU A 52 17.59 -1.55 4.80
N PHE A 53 16.54 -1.98 4.11
CA PHE A 53 16.24 -3.40 3.93
C PHE A 53 16.23 -3.88 2.48
N GLU A 54 16.18 -3.00 1.47
CA GLU A 54 16.11 -3.46 0.08
C GLU A 54 17.39 -4.20 -0.35
N ASP A 55 17.21 -5.33 -1.03
CA ASP A 55 18.26 -5.99 -1.79
C ASP A 55 18.16 -5.56 -3.26
N THR A 56 18.91 -4.53 -3.64
CA THR A 56 18.92 -4.03 -5.03
C THR A 56 19.56 -5.01 -6.02
N GLY A 57 20.36 -5.97 -5.56
CA GLY A 57 21.00 -6.98 -6.40
C GLY A 57 20.16 -8.25 -6.58
N GLY A 58 19.59 -8.77 -5.49
CA GLY A 58 18.81 -10.01 -5.47
C GLY A 58 17.29 -9.83 -5.38
N GLY A 59 16.79 -8.60 -5.28
CA GLY A 59 15.37 -8.27 -5.09
C GLY A 59 14.87 -8.57 -3.68
N GLY A 60 13.72 -7.98 -3.32
CA GLY A 60 13.09 -8.20 -2.03
C GLY A 60 13.73 -7.42 -0.87
N LEU A 61 13.28 -7.75 0.34
CA LEU A 61 13.67 -7.13 1.59
C LEU A 61 14.43 -8.12 2.46
N TRP A 62 15.59 -7.71 2.95
CA TRP A 62 16.30 -8.36 4.04
C TRP A 62 15.51 -8.24 5.35
N THR A 63 15.65 -9.22 6.24
CA THR A 63 14.96 -9.20 7.54
C THR A 63 15.51 -8.10 8.45
N THR A 64 16.83 -7.93 8.48
CA THR A 64 17.54 -6.94 9.31
C THR A 64 18.08 -5.81 8.44
N GLY A 65 18.15 -4.60 8.99
CA GLY A 65 18.69 -3.43 8.31
C GLY A 65 20.19 -3.57 8.08
N HIS A 66 20.73 -2.78 7.14
CA HIS A 66 22.19 -2.73 6.93
C HIS A 66 22.94 -2.01 8.06
N ASP A 67 22.21 -1.36 8.97
CA ASP A 67 22.67 -0.67 10.18
C ASP A 67 22.72 -1.59 11.43
N ALA A 68 22.19 -2.81 11.31
CA ALA A 68 22.26 -3.82 12.36
C ALA A 68 23.67 -4.40 12.51
N GLU A 69 23.91 -5.10 13.63
CA GLU A 69 25.16 -5.83 13.84
C GLU A 69 25.45 -6.76 12.67
N ALA A 70 26.70 -6.78 12.22
CA ALA A 70 27.11 -7.53 11.05
C ALA A 70 26.92 -9.04 11.25
N LEU A 71 25.85 -9.59 10.70
CA LEU A 71 25.60 -11.02 10.66
C LEU A 71 26.46 -11.70 9.58
N VAL A 72 26.80 -12.97 9.80
CA VAL A 72 27.54 -13.80 8.81
C VAL A 72 26.81 -13.84 7.47
N ALA A 73 25.47 -13.85 7.49
CA ALA A 73 24.63 -13.66 6.32
C ALA A 73 23.28 -13.04 6.71
N ARG A 74 22.88 -11.95 6.05
CA ARG A 74 21.50 -11.44 6.16
C ARG A 74 20.56 -12.43 5.49
N GLN A 75 19.41 -12.68 6.11
CA GLN A 75 18.39 -13.59 5.60
C GLN A 75 17.17 -12.79 5.15
N LYS A 76 16.42 -13.34 4.19
CA LYS A 76 15.10 -12.82 3.81
C LYS A 76 14.04 -13.77 4.35
N ASP A 77 13.05 -13.23 5.03
CA ASP A 77 11.84 -13.97 5.32
C ASP A 77 10.90 -13.90 4.10
N LEU A 78 10.65 -15.05 3.49
CA LEU A 78 9.98 -15.15 2.20
C LEU A 78 8.57 -15.74 2.29
N PHE A 79 8.30 -16.58 3.27
CA PHE A 79 7.05 -17.35 3.34
C PHE A 79 6.06 -16.69 4.28
N ASP A 80 4.81 -16.59 3.86
CA ASP A 80 3.73 -16.25 4.78
C ASP A 80 3.48 -17.45 5.70
N ASN A 81 3.57 -17.21 7.01
CA ASN A 81 3.35 -18.22 8.04
C ASN A 81 2.21 -17.75 8.96
N ALA A 82 2.34 -17.92 10.29
CA ALA A 82 1.39 -17.37 11.25
C ALA A 82 1.17 -15.86 11.09
N THR A 83 2.18 -15.15 10.59
CA THR A 83 2.12 -13.77 10.13
C THR A 83 2.60 -13.67 8.68
N PRO A 84 2.16 -12.66 7.91
CA PRO A 84 2.74 -12.38 6.59
C PRO A 84 4.24 -12.14 6.68
N SER A 85 4.97 -12.51 5.64
CA SER A 85 6.40 -12.17 5.55
C SER A 85 6.58 -10.67 5.29
N ALA A 86 7.73 -10.13 5.69
CA ALA A 86 8.09 -8.74 5.39
C ALA A 86 8.02 -8.42 3.89
N ASN A 87 8.39 -9.39 3.05
CA ASN A 87 8.31 -9.26 1.59
C ASN A 87 6.86 -9.19 1.12
N SER A 88 5.99 -10.11 1.55
CA SER A 88 4.58 -10.10 1.15
C SER A 88 3.87 -8.82 1.58
N SER A 89 4.00 -8.42 2.85
CA SER A 89 3.41 -7.17 3.34
C SER A 89 4.01 -5.94 2.68
N GLY A 90 5.33 -5.92 2.49
CA GLY A 90 6.02 -4.85 1.79
C GLY A 90 5.51 -4.69 0.36
N ALA A 91 5.32 -5.78 -0.39
CA ALA A 91 4.80 -5.73 -1.75
C ALA A 91 3.39 -5.12 -1.81
N LEU A 92 2.48 -5.57 -0.94
CA LEU A 92 1.10 -5.06 -0.92
C LEU A 92 1.06 -3.58 -0.51
N ALA A 93 1.79 -3.22 0.55
CA ALA A 93 1.83 -1.87 1.08
C ALA A 93 2.46 -0.87 0.09
N LEU A 94 3.58 -1.24 -0.53
CA LEU A 94 4.27 -0.41 -1.52
C LEU A 94 3.44 -0.25 -2.80
N ALA A 95 2.74 -1.30 -3.26
CA ALA A 95 1.83 -1.21 -4.40
C ALA A 95 0.70 -0.20 -4.13
N ARG A 96 0.07 -0.30 -2.96
CA ARG A 96 -1.01 0.61 -2.54
C ARG A 96 -0.52 2.04 -2.34
N LEU A 97 0.65 2.21 -1.74
CA LEU A 97 1.30 3.52 -1.58
C LEU A 97 1.64 4.15 -2.95
N ALA A 98 2.10 3.35 -3.91
CA ALA A 98 2.39 3.82 -5.27
C ALA A 98 1.13 4.38 -5.94
N THR A 99 -0.01 3.72 -5.79
CA THR A 99 -1.30 4.21 -6.31
C THR A 99 -1.70 5.55 -5.66
N LEU A 100 -1.54 5.66 -4.33
CA LEU A 100 -1.92 6.86 -3.59
C LEU A 100 -1.04 8.08 -3.93
N THR A 101 0.24 7.85 -4.15
CA THR A 101 1.25 8.91 -4.34
C THR A 101 1.56 9.20 -5.82
N GLY A 102 1.36 8.23 -6.71
CA GLY A 102 1.83 8.27 -8.08
C GLY A 102 3.34 8.02 -8.24
N GLU A 103 4.06 7.65 -7.17
CA GLU A 103 5.51 7.51 -7.21
C GLU A 103 5.95 6.12 -7.71
N GLU A 104 6.50 6.08 -8.93
CA GLU A 104 6.94 4.84 -9.61
C GLU A 104 7.98 4.02 -8.82
N ARG A 105 8.79 4.68 -7.97
CA ARG A 105 9.79 3.97 -7.15
C ARG A 105 9.17 2.91 -6.23
N PHE A 106 7.96 3.17 -5.72
CA PHE A 106 7.26 2.24 -4.82
C PHE A 106 6.64 1.08 -5.60
N SER A 107 6.01 1.33 -6.75
CA SER A 107 5.49 0.25 -7.61
C SER A 107 6.63 -0.62 -8.13
N ALA A 108 7.74 -0.03 -8.56
CA ALA A 108 8.90 -0.78 -9.01
C ALA A 108 9.50 -1.67 -7.91
N ALA A 109 9.51 -1.20 -6.65
CA ALA A 109 9.94 -2.01 -5.50
C ALA A 109 8.97 -3.17 -5.22
N ALA A 110 7.66 -2.91 -5.23
CA ALA A 110 6.64 -3.95 -5.09
C ALA A 110 6.77 -5.03 -6.17
N GLU A 111 6.97 -4.63 -7.44
CA GLU A 111 7.20 -5.55 -8.55
C GLU A 111 8.48 -6.37 -8.39
N ARG A 112 9.58 -5.77 -7.88
CA ARG A 112 10.83 -6.52 -7.61
C ARG A 112 10.58 -7.62 -6.57
N ILE A 113 9.81 -7.34 -5.52
CA ILE A 113 9.43 -8.36 -4.53
C ILE A 113 8.58 -9.46 -5.18
N VAL A 114 7.56 -9.09 -5.95
CA VAL A 114 6.71 -10.06 -6.66
C VAL A 114 7.54 -10.94 -7.59
N ARG A 115 8.47 -10.36 -8.36
CA ARG A 115 9.36 -11.11 -9.26
C ARG A 115 10.26 -12.09 -8.50
N LEU A 116 10.82 -11.70 -7.36
CA LEU A 116 11.62 -12.60 -6.50
C LEU A 116 10.81 -13.83 -6.09
N LEU A 117 9.54 -13.63 -5.72
CA LEU A 117 8.69 -14.65 -5.14
C LEU A 117 7.80 -15.39 -6.14
N ALA A 118 7.78 -14.98 -7.41
CA ALA A 118 6.91 -15.55 -8.44
C ALA A 118 7.10 -17.07 -8.63
N GLY A 119 8.35 -17.55 -8.67
CA GLY A 119 8.65 -18.98 -8.79
C GLY A 119 8.17 -19.81 -7.60
N PRO A 120 8.57 -19.47 -6.37
CA PRO A 120 8.08 -20.11 -5.15
C PRO A 120 6.55 -20.05 -5.01
N ALA A 121 5.93 -18.89 -5.25
CA ALA A 121 4.49 -18.70 -5.15
C ALA A 121 3.70 -19.50 -6.19
N GLY A 122 4.23 -19.62 -7.42
CA GLY A 122 3.63 -20.49 -8.44
C GLY A 122 3.67 -21.97 -8.07
N SER A 123 4.67 -22.40 -7.29
CA SER A 123 4.82 -23.80 -6.86
C SER A 123 4.06 -24.11 -5.57
N HIS A 124 3.94 -23.15 -4.65
CA HIS A 124 3.36 -23.34 -3.32
C HIS A 124 2.45 -22.15 -2.92
N PRO A 125 1.37 -21.85 -3.67
CA PRO A 125 0.62 -20.60 -3.53
C PRO A 125 0.02 -20.38 -2.12
N THR A 126 -0.29 -21.46 -1.40
CA THR A 126 -0.84 -21.39 -0.04
C THR A 126 0.14 -20.83 1.00
N ALA A 127 1.44 -20.81 0.71
CA ALA A 127 2.48 -20.21 1.55
C ALA A 127 2.73 -18.72 1.24
N PHE A 128 1.92 -18.11 0.36
CA PHE A 128 2.13 -16.75 -0.16
C PHE A 128 0.82 -15.97 -0.29
N ALA A 129 -0.18 -16.23 0.56
CA ALA A 129 -1.50 -15.64 0.44
C ALA A 129 -1.50 -14.10 0.42
N HIS A 130 -0.62 -13.47 1.21
CA HIS A 130 -0.54 -12.01 1.30
C HIS A 130 0.22 -11.42 0.09
N LEU A 131 1.24 -12.13 -0.41
CA LEU A 131 1.88 -11.79 -1.68
C LEU A 131 0.89 -11.89 -2.84
N LEU A 132 0.04 -12.92 -2.87
CA LEU A 132 -0.96 -13.08 -3.92
C LEU A 132 -2.00 -11.94 -3.92
N ALA A 133 -2.30 -11.35 -2.75
CA ALA A 133 -3.09 -10.12 -2.70
C ALA A 133 -2.34 -8.93 -3.32
N ALA A 134 -1.03 -8.83 -3.14
CA ALA A 134 -0.21 -7.81 -3.83
C ALA A 134 -0.22 -8.03 -5.35
N VAL A 135 -0.11 -9.28 -5.80
CA VAL A 135 -0.21 -9.65 -7.22
C VAL A 135 -1.57 -9.27 -7.79
N ASP A 136 -2.66 -9.57 -7.07
CA ASP A 136 -4.03 -9.22 -7.48
C ASP A 136 -4.22 -7.71 -7.61
N LEU A 137 -3.63 -6.92 -6.70
CA LEU A 137 -3.66 -5.45 -6.77
C LEU A 137 -2.82 -4.88 -7.94
N LEU A 138 -1.64 -5.44 -8.18
CA LEU A 138 -0.68 -4.95 -9.18
C LEU A 138 -1.03 -5.36 -10.62
N VAL A 139 -1.58 -6.56 -10.79
CA VAL A 139 -1.77 -7.19 -12.11
C VAL A 139 -3.25 -7.37 -12.45
N GLY A 140 -4.10 -7.57 -11.45
CA GLY A 140 -5.53 -7.72 -11.65
C GLY A 140 -6.23 -6.40 -11.98
N PRO A 141 -7.53 -6.44 -12.32
CA PRO A 141 -8.35 -5.22 -12.43
C PRO A 141 -8.45 -4.53 -11.07
N SER A 142 -7.58 -3.55 -10.83
CA SER A 142 -7.62 -2.68 -9.67
C SER A 142 -8.31 -1.36 -10.02
N SER A 143 -8.88 -0.72 -9.00
CA SER A 143 -9.56 0.56 -9.16
C SER A 143 -9.03 1.58 -8.18
N GLU A 144 -8.90 2.81 -8.64
CA GLU A 144 -8.68 3.96 -7.79
C GLU A 144 -10.01 4.68 -7.62
N VAL A 145 -10.43 4.91 -6.37
CA VAL A 145 -11.62 5.71 -6.08
C VAL A 145 -11.18 7.03 -5.47
N VAL A 146 -11.63 8.14 -6.06
CA VAL A 146 -11.36 9.48 -5.54
C VAL A 146 -12.67 10.14 -5.19
N VAL A 147 -12.80 10.66 -3.96
CA VAL A 147 -13.95 11.47 -3.54
C VAL A 147 -13.46 12.89 -3.22
N SER A 148 -13.84 13.86 -4.05
CA SER A 148 -13.45 15.27 -3.90
C SER A 148 -14.49 16.05 -3.09
N GLY A 149 -14.01 16.89 -2.17
CA GLY A 149 -14.85 17.70 -1.29
C GLY A 149 -15.52 16.92 -0.16
N GLU A 150 -16.33 17.61 0.65
CA GLU A 150 -17.00 17.04 1.82
C GLU A 150 -18.21 16.19 1.41
N ARG A 151 -17.98 14.90 1.12
CA ARG A 151 -19.00 13.92 0.71
C ARG A 151 -18.96 12.65 1.56
N PRO A 152 -19.27 12.73 2.87
CA PRO A 152 -19.23 11.58 3.76
C PRO A 152 -20.17 10.44 3.31
N ASP A 153 -21.26 10.78 2.61
CA ASP A 153 -22.19 9.80 2.03
C ASP A 153 -21.54 8.94 0.93
N LEU A 154 -20.69 9.53 0.09
CA LEU A 154 -19.96 8.81 -0.95
C LEU A 154 -18.81 7.98 -0.36
N VAL A 155 -18.10 8.52 0.62
CA VAL A 155 -17.03 7.81 1.34
C VAL A 155 -17.58 6.59 2.09
N ASP A 156 -18.68 6.76 2.83
CA ASP A 156 -19.38 5.67 3.53
C ASP A 156 -19.80 4.55 2.57
N ALA A 157 -20.24 4.90 1.35
CA ALA A 157 -20.63 3.92 0.35
C ALA A 157 -19.46 3.03 -0.10
N VAL A 158 -18.24 3.57 -0.12
CA VAL A 158 -17.02 2.80 -0.40
C VAL A 158 -16.62 1.97 0.82
N HIS A 159 -16.56 2.56 2.01
CA HIS A 159 -16.13 1.88 3.25
C HIS A 159 -17.02 0.71 3.67
N ARG A 160 -18.31 0.73 3.34
CA ARG A 160 -19.24 -0.37 3.66
C ARG A 160 -19.09 -1.59 2.76
N ARG A 161 -18.24 -1.54 1.73
CA ARG A 161 -18.02 -2.62 0.78
C ARG A 161 -16.68 -3.31 1.01
N PHE A 162 -16.66 -4.61 0.71
CA PHE A 162 -15.41 -5.35 0.60
C PHE A 162 -14.82 -5.17 -0.81
N LEU A 163 -13.89 -4.24 -0.94
CA LEU A 163 -13.23 -3.87 -2.21
C LEU A 163 -11.70 -4.10 -2.12
N PRO A 164 -11.22 -5.35 -2.13
CA PRO A 164 -9.81 -5.66 -1.85
C PRO A 164 -8.82 -5.08 -2.88
N ARG A 165 -9.30 -4.83 -4.11
CA ARG A 165 -8.53 -4.28 -5.24
C ARG A 165 -8.70 -2.77 -5.42
N THR A 166 -9.37 -2.10 -4.48
CA THR A 166 -9.63 -0.67 -4.57
C THR A 166 -8.71 0.11 -3.64
N VAL A 167 -8.18 1.23 -4.14
CA VAL A 167 -7.44 2.23 -3.36
C VAL A 167 -8.29 3.50 -3.28
N LEU A 168 -8.60 3.96 -2.07
CA LEU A 168 -9.46 5.12 -1.84
C LEU A 168 -8.66 6.37 -1.49
N ALA A 169 -8.88 7.47 -2.20
CA ALA A 169 -8.39 8.80 -1.86
C ALA A 169 -9.58 9.75 -1.59
N TRP A 170 -9.60 10.37 -0.43
CA TRP A 170 -10.62 11.34 -0.04
C TRP A 170 -10.08 12.25 1.07
N GLY A 171 -10.82 13.31 1.42
CA GLY A 171 -10.39 14.25 2.45
C GLY A 171 -9.39 15.26 1.91
N GLU A 172 -8.23 15.34 2.53
CA GLU A 172 -7.18 16.32 2.20
C GLU A 172 -6.46 15.96 0.89
N PRO A 173 -6.49 16.84 -0.14
CA PRO A 173 -5.77 16.60 -1.37
C PRO A 173 -4.26 16.48 -1.15
N VAL A 174 -3.64 15.49 -1.78
CA VAL A 174 -2.21 15.19 -1.67
C VAL A 174 -1.49 15.81 -2.87
N PRO A 175 -0.62 16.82 -2.67
CA PRO A 175 0.11 17.43 -3.77
C PRO A 175 1.00 16.44 -4.52
N GLY A 176 0.99 16.50 -5.85
CA GLY A 176 1.81 15.64 -6.71
C GLY A 176 1.23 14.26 -6.99
N SER A 177 0.15 13.87 -6.31
CA SER A 177 -0.56 12.63 -6.63
C SER A 177 -1.50 12.82 -7.83
N PRO A 178 -1.41 11.97 -8.86
CA PRO A 178 -2.27 12.04 -10.06
C PRO A 178 -3.76 11.78 -9.74
N LEU A 179 -4.06 11.18 -8.58
CA LEU A 179 -5.44 10.96 -8.15
C LEU A 179 -6.19 12.28 -7.94
N TRP A 180 -5.51 13.36 -7.57
CA TRP A 180 -6.13 14.65 -7.26
C TRP A 180 -6.18 15.63 -8.45
N GLU A 181 -5.62 15.26 -9.60
CA GLU A 181 -5.59 16.13 -10.78
C GLU A 181 -6.96 16.23 -11.47
N GLY A 182 -7.38 17.47 -11.80
CA GLY A 182 -8.59 17.72 -12.59
C GLY A 182 -9.91 17.33 -11.91
N ARG A 183 -9.94 17.26 -10.57
CA ARG A 183 -11.14 16.88 -9.81
C ARG A 183 -12.04 18.09 -9.55
N THR A 184 -13.34 17.87 -9.69
CA THR A 184 -14.40 18.80 -9.34
C THR A 184 -14.95 18.41 -7.99
N ASP A 185 -15.07 19.37 -7.09
CA ASP A 185 -15.61 19.13 -5.75
C ASP A 185 -17.04 18.59 -5.77
N GLY A 186 -17.33 17.76 -4.76
CA GLY A 186 -18.63 17.13 -4.58
C GLY A 186 -18.84 15.88 -5.45
N ARG A 187 -17.80 15.36 -6.10
CA ARG A 187 -17.87 14.22 -7.04
C ARG A 187 -17.04 13.03 -6.56
N ALA A 188 -17.48 11.83 -6.92
CA ALA A 188 -16.66 10.62 -6.89
C ALA A 188 -16.21 10.21 -8.29
N TYR A 189 -15.02 9.63 -8.36
CA TYR A 189 -14.36 9.15 -9.57
C TYR A 189 -13.95 7.70 -9.34
N VAL A 190 -14.35 6.80 -10.23
CA VAL A 190 -13.83 5.42 -10.29
C VAL A 190 -12.90 5.34 -11.48
N CYS A 191 -11.64 5.03 -11.21
CA CYS A 191 -10.55 5.05 -12.17
C CYS A 191 -9.87 3.68 -12.24
N GLU A 192 -9.28 3.40 -13.40
CA GLU A 192 -8.42 2.24 -13.63
C GLU A 192 -7.15 2.75 -14.29
N ALA A 193 -5.98 2.51 -13.67
CA ALA A 193 -4.69 3.04 -14.13
C ALA A 193 -4.73 4.57 -14.34
N TYR A 194 -5.33 5.29 -13.40
CA TYR A 194 -5.51 6.75 -13.39
C TYR A 194 -6.46 7.29 -14.49
N ALA A 195 -7.08 6.43 -15.30
CA ALA A 195 -8.10 6.80 -16.28
C ALA A 195 -9.50 6.58 -15.69
N CYS A 196 -10.28 7.65 -15.57
CA CYS A 196 -11.55 7.63 -14.84
C CYS A 196 -12.77 7.50 -15.74
N ARG A 197 -13.79 6.81 -15.22
CA ARG A 197 -15.15 6.84 -15.74
C ARG A 197 -15.76 8.23 -15.54
N GLN A 198 -16.98 8.42 -16.05
CA GLN A 198 -17.71 9.68 -15.83
C GLN A 198 -17.92 9.92 -14.32
N PRO A 199 -17.56 11.11 -13.80
CA PRO A 199 -17.72 11.40 -12.38
C PRO A 199 -19.18 11.48 -11.96
N VAL A 200 -19.46 11.02 -10.75
CA VAL A 200 -20.82 10.90 -10.18
C VAL A 200 -20.94 11.74 -8.92
N ASP A 201 -22.15 12.22 -8.63
CA ASP A 201 -22.47 12.99 -7.41
C ASP A 201 -23.54 12.31 -6.55
N THR A 202 -24.02 11.12 -6.90
CA THR A 202 -24.98 10.34 -6.12
C THR A 202 -24.36 9.03 -5.62
N VAL A 203 -24.87 8.53 -4.49
CA VAL A 203 -24.47 7.22 -3.95
C VAL A 203 -24.84 6.11 -4.93
N ASP A 204 -26.06 6.11 -5.47
CA ASP A 204 -26.55 5.04 -6.36
C ASP A 204 -25.71 4.91 -7.63
N ASP A 205 -25.29 6.03 -8.24
CA ASP A 205 -24.42 6.01 -9.41
C ASP A 205 -23.00 5.52 -9.06
N LEU A 206 -22.45 5.93 -7.90
CA LEU A 206 -21.17 5.44 -7.42
C LEU A 206 -21.20 3.93 -7.19
N VAL A 207 -22.23 3.44 -6.49
CA VAL A 207 -22.49 2.01 -6.29
C VAL A 207 -22.54 1.27 -7.62
N THR A 208 -23.28 1.78 -8.59
CA THR A 208 -23.39 1.17 -9.91
C THR A 208 -22.03 1.05 -10.60
N GLN A 209 -21.16 2.06 -10.48
CA GLN A 209 -19.81 2.00 -11.04
C GLN A 209 -18.90 1.00 -10.30
N LEU A 210 -19.01 0.89 -8.97
CA LEU A 210 -18.21 -0.03 -8.15
C LEU A 210 -18.58 -1.50 -8.38
N ASP A 211 -19.85 -1.79 -8.67
CA ASP A 211 -20.34 -3.15 -8.87
C ASP A 211 -20.16 -3.63 -10.33
N ALA A 212 -19.83 -2.73 -11.26
CA ALA A 212 -19.57 -3.09 -12.65
C ALA A 212 -18.27 -3.91 -12.77
N PRO A 213 -18.27 -5.05 -13.47
CA PRO A 213 -17.06 -5.84 -13.68
C PRO A 213 -16.02 -4.99 -14.41
N GLY A 214 -14.81 -4.92 -13.84
CA GLY A 214 -13.59 -4.46 -14.51
C GLY A 214 -12.99 -5.55 -15.39
#